data_AF-A0A0B1TN88-F1
#
_entry.id   AF-A0A0B1TN88-F1
#
_cell.length_a   1.000
_cell.length_b   1.000
_cell.length_c   1.000
_cell.angle_alpha   90.00
_cell.angle_beta   90.00
_cell.angle_gamma   90.00
#
_symmetry.space_group_name_H-M   'P 1'
#
loop_
_entity.id
_entity.type
_entity.pdbx_description
1 polymer ?
#
loop_
_entity_poly.entity_id
_entity_poly.type
_entity_poly.pdbx_seq_one_letter_code
_entity_poly.pdbx_strand_id
1 'polypeptide(L)'
;MMAGSVIYLLLSFFAPSCVAMAMMAARFIHGCGSGTDWGCIAERFNWCNNLRQVSPWDSTERGSLPEKDVPNKPSTPWKSVYVATVCSFIQEAQFSILFSSMWPYLRKLNPNAEEVQFGYVVAMYSLGQCISAPSLGYWSNRIKQVAHKLPPPCATAVLICLGTRFVQIFMMTTIQTLGSAFSMLMFSFSKEQAVAANAMAHLVAGILGVVFYFALFTFNLSKWMLPRPVTLLSLGLCASLFITTYPWPFFPSKVDISGNGTDWGCFAERFDWCNDLPKVSPWIYYSFYALVFGIALSAWGISVATLYTEIIGPRRQALCMHNRHFPITHQSAFRALITECTSSPVHKLYSNYGPGAPWIMEVAQLSAVSVVWVVFRKKMVPLKIEKS
;
A
#
# COMPACT_ATOMS: atom_id res chain seq x y z
N MET A 1 -10.62 -19.77 4.71
CA MET A 1 -11.06 -19.11 3.46
C MET A 1 -12.24 -19.82 2.81
N MET A 2 -12.12 -21.08 2.36
CA MET A 2 -13.25 -21.82 1.75
C MET A 2 -14.52 -21.81 2.62
N ALA A 3 -14.37 -21.97 3.94
CA ALA A 3 -15.49 -21.86 4.88
C ALA A 3 -16.23 -20.50 4.82
N GLY A 4 -15.51 -19.40 4.60
CA GLY A 4 -16.13 -18.07 4.45
C GLY A 4 -16.91 -17.95 3.15
N SER A 5 -16.39 -18.51 2.06
CA SER A 5 -17.07 -18.51 0.75
C SER A 5 -18.32 -19.39 0.76
N VAL A 6 -18.30 -20.49 1.51
CA VAL A 6 -19.49 -21.33 1.74
C VAL A 6 -20.58 -20.53 2.46
N ILE A 7 -20.24 -19.70 3.44
CA ILE A 7 -21.24 -18.85 4.12
C ILE A 7 -21.88 -17.88 3.13
N TYR A 8 -21.13 -17.29 2.20
CA TYR A 8 -21.69 -16.44 1.13
C TYR A 8 -22.70 -17.17 0.24
N LEU A 9 -22.45 -18.44 -0.10
CA LEU A 9 -23.39 -19.25 -0.87
C LEU A 9 -24.67 -19.58 -0.08
N LEU A 10 -24.58 -19.60 1.25
CA LEU A 10 -25.72 -19.90 2.11
C LEU A 10 -26.54 -18.66 2.49
N LEU A 11 -26.13 -17.44 2.10
CA LEU A 11 -26.80 -16.19 2.50
C LEU A 11 -28.27 -16.12 2.09
N SER A 12 -28.66 -16.77 1.00
CA SER A 12 -30.06 -16.83 0.56
C SER A 12 -30.97 -17.63 1.50
N PHE A 13 -30.41 -18.46 2.39
CA PHE A 13 -31.17 -19.23 3.38
C PHE A 13 -31.33 -18.51 4.73
N PHE A 14 -30.66 -17.37 4.92
CA PHE A 14 -30.78 -16.58 6.15
C PHE A 14 -31.94 -15.58 6.05
N ALA A 15 -32.59 -15.32 7.19
CA ALA A 15 -33.58 -14.25 7.29
C ALA A 15 -32.93 -12.89 7.00
N PRO A 16 -33.64 -11.93 6.35
CA PRO A 16 -33.07 -10.63 5.96
C PRO A 16 -32.39 -9.85 7.09
N SER A 17 -32.90 -9.95 8.32
CA SER A 17 -32.32 -9.33 9.52
C SER A 17 -30.97 -9.91 9.93
N CYS A 18 -30.68 -11.17 9.57
CA CYS A 18 -29.46 -11.89 9.94
C CYS A 18 -28.39 -11.89 8.84
N VAL A 19 -28.73 -11.48 7.61
CA VAL A 19 -27.81 -11.52 6.45
C VAL A 19 -26.54 -10.71 6.72
N ALA A 20 -26.66 -9.51 7.30
CA ALA A 20 -25.49 -8.69 7.63
C ALA A 20 -24.58 -9.38 8.66
N MET A 21 -25.14 -10.07 9.66
CA MET A 21 -24.36 -10.85 10.64
C MET A 21 -23.65 -12.04 10.01
N ALA A 22 -24.33 -12.77 9.12
CA ALA A 22 -23.73 -13.88 8.39
C ALA A 22 -22.59 -13.39 7.48
N MET A 23 -22.75 -12.23 6.83
CA MET A 23 -21.69 -11.59 6.03
C MET A 23 -20.51 -11.14 6.91
N MET A 24 -20.77 -10.57 8.09
CA MET A 24 -19.73 -10.23 9.07
C MET A 24 -18.91 -11.47 9.49
N ALA A 25 -19.58 -12.58 9.81
CA ALA A 25 -18.93 -13.84 10.16
C ALA A 25 -18.11 -14.41 8.98
N ALA A 26 -18.65 -14.37 7.76
CA ALA A 26 -17.95 -14.79 6.56
C ALA A 26 -16.67 -13.98 6.34
N ARG A 27 -16.74 -12.65 6.48
CA ARG A 27 -15.59 -11.75 6.36
C ARG A 27 -14.55 -11.99 7.44
N PHE A 28 -14.96 -12.20 8.68
CA PHE A 28 -14.06 -12.57 9.76
C PHE A 28 -13.29 -13.87 9.46
N ILE A 29 -13.99 -14.92 9.03
CA ILE A 29 -13.38 -16.22 8.68
C ILE A 29 -12.43 -16.10 7.48
N HIS A 30 -12.80 -15.27 6.48
CA HIS A 30 -11.90 -14.92 5.38
C HIS A 30 -10.64 -14.23 5.90
N GLY A 31 -10.79 -13.24 6.79
CA GLY A 31 -9.70 -12.50 7.42
C GLY A 31 -8.75 -13.43 8.17
N CYS A 32 -9.27 -14.31 9.01
CA CYS A 32 -8.47 -15.27 9.76
C CYS A 32 -7.65 -16.20 8.86
N GLY A 33 -8.23 -16.65 7.74
CA GLY A 33 -7.54 -17.53 6.79
C GLY A 33 -6.43 -16.84 5.98
N SER A 34 -6.48 -15.52 5.84
CA SER A 34 -5.42 -14.72 5.21
C SER A 34 -4.31 -14.26 6.18
N GLY A 35 -4.44 -14.55 7.47
CA GLY A 35 -3.47 -14.14 8.50
C GLY A 35 -2.14 -14.91 8.49
N THR A 36 -1.95 -15.87 7.57
CA THR A 36 -0.74 -16.71 7.46
C THR A 36 0.54 -15.94 7.11
N ASP A 37 0.42 -14.69 6.65
CA ASP A 37 1.53 -13.93 6.07
C ASP A 37 2.35 -13.15 7.10
N TRP A 38 1.90 -13.13 8.35
CA TRP A 38 2.44 -12.31 9.43
C TRP A 38 3.43 -13.05 10.35
N GLY A 39 3.84 -14.27 9.98
CA GLY A 39 4.73 -15.12 10.78
C GLY A 39 6.11 -14.55 11.11
N CYS A 40 6.47 -13.39 10.55
CA CYS A 40 7.72 -12.69 10.84
C CYS A 40 7.63 -11.69 12.02
N ILE A 41 6.43 -11.32 12.52
CA ILE A 41 6.30 -10.40 13.68
C ILE A 41 6.77 -11.07 14.99
N ALA A 42 6.79 -12.39 15.03
CA ALA A 42 7.16 -13.15 16.21
C ALA A 42 8.67 -13.48 16.28
N GLU A 43 9.53 -12.83 15.48
CA GLU A 43 10.99 -12.94 15.67
C GLU A 43 11.49 -11.94 16.72
N ARG A 44 12.50 -12.36 17.51
CA ARG A 44 13.14 -11.51 18.51
C ARG A 44 13.96 -10.43 17.81
N PHE A 45 13.37 -9.25 17.61
CA PHE A 45 14.10 -8.09 17.11
C PHE A 45 15.08 -7.57 18.17
N ASN A 46 16.30 -7.21 17.75
CA ASN A 46 17.25 -6.52 18.61
C ASN A 46 17.36 -5.06 18.19
N TRP A 47 17.45 -4.17 19.19
CA TRP A 47 17.77 -2.76 18.99
C TRP A 47 19.25 -2.63 18.66
N CYS A 48 19.56 -2.23 17.43
CA CYS A 48 20.94 -2.08 16.95
C CYS A 48 21.59 -0.83 17.56
N ASN A 49 22.26 -1.00 18.71
CA ASN A 49 23.08 0.04 19.35
C ASN A 49 24.54 0.03 18.86
N ASN A 50 25.07 -1.10 18.35
CA ASN A 50 26.50 -1.20 17.99
C ASN A 50 26.83 -2.36 17.01
N LEU A 51 26.11 -2.49 15.89
CA LEU A 51 26.58 -3.35 14.79
C LEU A 51 27.38 -2.50 13.80
N ARG A 52 28.69 -2.78 13.73
CA ARG A 52 29.60 -2.26 12.70
C ARG A 52 29.26 -2.92 11.35
N GLN A 53 28.15 -2.51 10.74
CA GLN A 53 27.80 -2.89 9.37
C GLN A 53 28.57 -1.99 8.40
N VAL A 54 29.72 -2.48 7.93
CA VAL A 54 30.58 -1.76 6.97
C VAL A 54 29.89 -1.65 5.61
N SER A 55 29.81 -0.43 5.10
CA SER A 55 29.24 -0.06 3.79
C SER A 55 29.93 -0.77 2.63
N PRO A 56 29.20 -1.28 1.62
CA PRO A 56 29.80 -1.73 0.36
C PRO A 56 30.31 -0.60 -0.56
N TRP A 57 30.26 0.65 -0.10
CA TRP A 57 30.42 1.83 -0.97
C TRP A 57 31.81 2.48 -0.90
N ASP A 58 32.78 1.86 -0.22
CA ASP A 58 34.19 2.21 -0.39
C ASP A 58 34.70 1.48 -1.65
N SER A 59 34.88 2.27 -2.70
CA SER A 59 35.11 1.88 -4.08
C SER A 59 36.54 1.41 -4.35
N THR A 60 37.00 0.30 -3.75
CA THR A 60 38.37 -0.17 -4.03
C THR A 60 38.67 -1.66 -3.93
N GLU A 61 37.70 -2.57 -3.86
CA GLU A 61 38.01 -4.01 -3.97
C GLU A 61 37.01 -4.74 -4.89
N ARG A 62 37.25 -4.62 -6.19
CA ARG A 62 36.71 -5.52 -7.22
C ARG A 62 37.76 -6.56 -7.60
N GLY A 63 38.48 -7.07 -6.59
CA GLY A 63 39.45 -8.16 -6.75
C GLY A 63 38.70 -9.48 -6.91
N SER A 64 38.92 -10.13 -8.05
CA SER A 64 38.49 -11.50 -8.35
C SER A 64 38.92 -12.47 -7.24
N LEU A 65 37.96 -12.96 -6.45
CA LEU A 65 38.17 -14.06 -5.51
C LEU A 65 37.97 -15.41 -6.23
N PRO A 66 38.75 -16.45 -5.90
CA PRO A 66 38.82 -17.67 -6.71
C PRO A 66 37.53 -18.48 -6.70
N GLU A 67 37.15 -18.96 -7.88
CA GLU A 67 35.99 -19.79 -8.18
C GLU A 67 36.21 -21.26 -7.80
N LYS A 68 36.54 -21.54 -6.53
CA LYS A 68 36.49 -22.91 -6.01
C LYS A 68 35.79 -22.90 -4.65
N ASP A 69 34.84 -23.82 -4.50
CA ASP A 69 34.00 -24.09 -3.33
C ASP A 69 32.72 -23.24 -3.20
N VAL A 70 31.84 -23.38 -4.21
CA VAL A 70 30.40 -23.14 -4.06
C VAL A 70 29.76 -24.46 -3.59
N PRO A 71 29.38 -24.62 -2.31
CA PRO A 71 28.46 -25.71 -1.96
C PRO A 71 27.17 -25.51 -2.76
N ASN A 72 26.71 -26.59 -3.43
CA ASN A 72 25.55 -26.60 -4.33
C ASN A 72 24.50 -25.57 -3.92
N LYS A 73 24.32 -24.53 -4.76
CA LYS A 73 23.30 -23.50 -4.58
C LYS A 73 21.96 -24.22 -4.33
N PRO A 74 21.29 -24.05 -3.18
CA PRO A 74 20.03 -24.73 -2.93
C PRO A 74 19.05 -24.37 -4.05
N SER A 75 18.60 -25.38 -4.79
CA SER A 75 17.64 -25.25 -5.88
C SER A 75 16.36 -24.62 -5.32
N THR A 76 15.95 -23.48 -5.89
CA THR A 76 14.67 -22.87 -5.54
C THR A 76 13.55 -23.85 -5.86
N PRO A 77 12.65 -24.20 -4.92
CA PRO A 77 11.55 -25.11 -5.17
C PRO A 77 10.47 -24.42 -6.03
N TRP A 78 10.69 -24.34 -7.34
CA TRP A 78 9.82 -23.63 -8.29
C TRP A 78 8.36 -24.09 -8.24
N LYS A 79 8.11 -25.39 -8.05
CA LYS A 79 6.74 -25.92 -7.90
C LYS A 79 5.98 -25.26 -6.74
N SER A 80 6.65 -25.07 -5.60
CA SER A 80 6.06 -24.40 -4.44
C SER A 80 5.81 -22.91 -4.71
N VAL A 81 6.73 -22.25 -5.42
CA VAL A 81 6.57 -20.84 -5.82
C VAL A 81 5.40 -20.65 -6.79
N TYR A 82 5.23 -21.54 -7.77
CA TYR A 82 4.10 -21.48 -8.71
C TYR A 82 2.77 -21.71 -7.99
N VAL A 83 2.66 -22.74 -7.15
CA VAL A 83 1.44 -23.01 -6.39
C VAL A 83 1.09 -21.83 -5.48
N ALA A 84 2.07 -21.28 -4.76
CA ALA A 84 1.84 -20.10 -3.91
C ALA A 84 1.36 -18.90 -4.73
N THR A 85 2.03 -18.58 -5.85
CA THR A 85 1.64 -17.46 -6.72
C THR A 85 0.22 -17.61 -7.26
N VAL A 86 -0.16 -18.81 -7.72
CA VAL A 86 -1.52 -19.09 -8.22
C VAL A 86 -2.56 -18.97 -7.11
N CYS A 87 -2.30 -19.57 -5.94
CA CYS A 87 -3.21 -19.49 -4.80
C CYS A 87 -3.49 -18.05 -4.39
N SER A 88 -2.46 -17.23 -4.30
CA SER A 88 -2.60 -15.86 -3.87
C SER A 88 -3.16 -14.93 -4.96
N PHE A 89 -2.90 -15.21 -6.25
CA PHE A 89 -3.63 -14.55 -7.35
C PHE A 89 -5.13 -14.82 -7.27
N ILE A 90 -5.53 -16.09 -7.08
CA ILE A 90 -6.95 -16.47 -6.94
C ILE A 90 -7.56 -15.74 -5.73
N GLN A 91 -6.83 -15.65 -4.62
CA GLN A 91 -7.28 -14.92 -3.43
C GLN A 91 -7.52 -13.43 -3.70
N GLU A 92 -6.62 -12.76 -4.43
CA GLU A 92 -6.78 -11.35 -4.77
C GLU A 92 -7.93 -11.11 -5.75
N ALA A 93 -8.08 -11.98 -6.75
CA ALA A 93 -9.23 -11.95 -7.65
C ALA A 93 -10.55 -12.11 -6.89
N GLN A 94 -10.62 -13.07 -5.96
CA GLN A 94 -11.79 -13.28 -5.09
C GLN A 94 -12.09 -12.06 -4.23
N PHE A 95 -11.09 -11.46 -3.58
CA PHE A 95 -11.28 -10.27 -2.75
C PHE A 95 -11.84 -9.10 -3.57
N SER A 96 -11.25 -8.82 -4.74
CA SER A 96 -11.64 -7.71 -5.61
C SER A 96 -13.09 -7.84 -6.10
N ILE A 97 -13.46 -9.02 -6.61
CA ILE A 97 -14.80 -9.28 -7.15
C ILE A 97 -15.86 -9.27 -6.05
N LEU A 98 -15.57 -9.89 -4.90
CA LEU A 98 -16.53 -9.91 -3.79
C LEU A 98 -16.72 -8.52 -3.21
N PHE A 99 -15.65 -7.74 -3.03
CA PHE A 99 -15.75 -6.42 -2.40
C PHE A 99 -16.66 -5.45 -3.19
N SER A 100 -16.53 -5.40 -4.52
CA SER A 100 -17.34 -4.50 -5.36
C SER A 100 -18.81 -4.92 -5.48
N SER A 101 -19.10 -6.22 -5.42
CA SER A 101 -20.45 -6.76 -5.56
C SER A 101 -21.20 -6.93 -4.22
N MET A 102 -20.52 -6.79 -3.09
CA MET A 102 -21.08 -7.10 -1.76
C MET A 102 -22.19 -6.13 -1.34
N TRP A 103 -22.06 -4.83 -1.60
CA TRP A 103 -23.08 -3.83 -1.27
C TRP A 103 -24.40 -4.06 -2.02
N PRO A 104 -24.41 -4.15 -3.37
CA PRO A 104 -25.65 -4.42 -4.10
C PRO A 104 -26.25 -5.79 -3.75
N TYR A 105 -25.42 -6.79 -3.43
CA TYR A 105 -25.91 -8.10 -2.98
C TYR A 105 -26.60 -8.03 -1.60
N LEU A 106 -26.02 -7.29 -0.64
CA LEU A 106 -26.64 -7.05 0.67
C LEU A 106 -28.00 -6.34 0.51
N ARG A 107 -28.08 -5.30 -0.34
CA ARG A 107 -29.31 -4.55 -0.61
C ARG A 107 -30.38 -5.42 -1.29
N LYS A 108 -29.98 -6.39 -2.11
CA LYS A 108 -30.91 -7.35 -2.73
C LYS A 108 -31.56 -8.29 -1.71
N LEU A 109 -30.81 -8.74 -0.71
CA LEU A 109 -31.30 -9.65 0.34
C LEU A 109 -32.01 -8.91 1.49
N ASN A 110 -31.56 -7.70 1.81
CA ASN A 110 -32.16 -6.83 2.81
C ASN A 110 -32.30 -5.40 2.26
N PRO A 111 -33.49 -5.04 1.75
CA PRO A 111 -33.78 -3.69 1.24
C PRO A 111 -33.72 -2.59 2.30
N ASN A 112 -33.70 -2.93 3.59
CA ASN A 112 -33.61 -1.99 4.71
C ASN A 112 -32.17 -1.88 5.26
N ALA A 113 -31.18 -2.49 4.61
CA ALA A 113 -29.79 -2.43 5.05
C ALA A 113 -29.21 -1.02 4.93
N GLU A 114 -28.57 -0.55 6.01
CA GLU A 114 -27.88 0.75 6.08
C GLU A 114 -26.41 0.63 5.67
N GLU A 115 -25.83 1.72 5.18
CA GLU A 115 -24.41 1.79 4.79
C GLU A 115 -23.46 1.52 5.97
N VAL A 116 -23.86 1.90 7.19
CA VAL A 116 -23.09 1.63 8.41
C VAL A 116 -22.93 0.13 8.66
N GLN A 117 -23.98 -0.67 8.39
CA GLN A 117 -23.94 -2.12 8.53
C GLN A 117 -22.95 -2.75 7.54
N PHE A 118 -22.87 -2.21 6.33
CA PHE A 118 -21.89 -2.62 5.35
C PHE A 118 -20.45 -2.24 5.77
N GLY A 119 -20.26 -1.08 6.39
CA GLY A 119 -18.99 -0.69 7.00
C GLY A 119 -18.50 -1.73 8.02
N TYR A 120 -19.38 -2.22 8.91
CA TYR A 120 -19.03 -3.29 9.85
C TYR A 120 -18.66 -4.60 9.15
N VAL A 121 -19.40 -5.01 8.11
CA VAL A 121 -19.07 -6.20 7.30
C VAL A 121 -17.67 -6.08 6.70
N VAL A 122 -17.31 -4.92 6.16
CA VAL A 122 -15.98 -4.68 5.62
C VAL A 122 -14.90 -4.75 6.71
N ALA A 123 -15.13 -4.12 7.87
CA ALA A 123 -14.18 -4.05 8.98
C ALA A 123 -13.87 -5.42 9.62
N MET A 124 -14.84 -6.34 9.66
CA MET A 124 -14.65 -7.68 10.26
C MET A 124 -13.56 -8.51 9.58
N TYR A 125 -13.28 -8.26 8.30
CA TYR A 125 -12.17 -8.89 7.59
C TYR A 125 -10.81 -8.49 8.20
N SER A 126 -10.63 -7.20 8.49
CA SER A 126 -9.42 -6.69 9.12
C SER A 126 -9.30 -7.17 10.57
N LEU A 127 -10.41 -7.24 11.31
CA LEU A 127 -10.42 -7.77 12.67
C LEU A 127 -9.95 -9.23 12.71
N GLY A 128 -10.43 -10.07 11.79
CA GLY A 128 -9.99 -11.47 11.68
C GLY A 128 -8.49 -11.62 11.44
N GLN A 129 -7.92 -10.72 10.65
CA GLN A 129 -6.47 -10.69 10.44
C GLN A 129 -5.70 -10.23 11.67
N CYS A 130 -6.13 -9.14 12.32
CA CYS A 130 -5.47 -8.62 13.52
C CYS A 130 -5.33 -9.67 14.62
N ILE A 131 -6.30 -10.59 14.72
CA ILE A 131 -6.28 -11.69 15.70
C ILE A 131 -5.48 -12.90 15.18
N SER A 132 -5.70 -13.30 13.93
CA SER A 132 -5.09 -14.50 13.36
C SER A 132 -3.57 -14.36 13.16
N ALA A 133 -3.11 -13.17 12.76
CA ALA A 133 -1.71 -12.91 12.46
C ALA A 133 -0.76 -13.16 13.65
N PRO A 134 -0.96 -12.57 14.85
CA PRO A 134 -0.16 -12.90 16.02
C PRO A 134 -0.33 -14.36 16.47
N SER A 135 -1.56 -14.89 16.39
CA SER A 135 -1.88 -16.25 16.86
C SER A 135 -1.16 -17.32 16.04
N LEU A 136 -1.20 -17.21 14.71
CA LEU A 136 -0.48 -18.09 13.80
C LEU A 136 1.02 -17.85 13.84
N GLY A 137 1.47 -16.61 14.03
CA GLY A 137 2.89 -16.31 14.23
C GLY A 137 3.45 -16.97 15.49
N TYR A 138 2.72 -16.90 16.61
CA TYR A 138 3.07 -17.57 17.85
C TYR A 138 3.06 -19.10 17.69
N TRP A 139 2.03 -19.65 17.04
CA TRP A 139 1.93 -21.09 16.80
C TRP A 139 3.05 -21.60 15.86
N SER A 140 3.36 -20.87 14.80
CA SER A 140 4.42 -21.21 13.86
C SER A 140 5.79 -21.25 14.54
N ASN A 141 6.04 -20.37 15.50
CA ASN A 141 7.26 -20.42 16.32
C ASN A 141 7.39 -21.68 17.18
N ARG A 142 6.27 -22.30 17.56
CA ARG A 142 6.25 -23.56 18.35
C ARG A 142 6.53 -24.77 17.47
N ILE A 143 6.21 -24.70 16.18
CA ILE A 143 6.54 -25.74 15.20
C ILE A 143 8.02 -25.54 14.84
N LYS A 144 8.90 -26.42 15.31
CA LYS A 144 10.37 -26.34 15.13
C LYS A 144 10.81 -26.52 13.65
N GLN A 145 10.42 -25.62 12.76
CA GLN A 145 10.97 -25.57 11.41
C GLN A 145 12.36 -24.91 11.45
N VAL A 146 13.31 -25.62 10.84
CA VAL A 146 14.77 -25.45 10.88
C VAL A 146 15.19 -23.98 10.92
N ALA A 147 15.49 -23.48 12.13
CA ALA A 147 15.97 -22.13 12.33
C ALA A 147 17.48 -22.10 12.04
N HIS A 148 17.87 -21.58 10.88
CA HIS A 148 19.24 -21.08 10.75
C HIS A 148 19.47 -20.00 11.81
N LYS A 149 20.46 -20.20 12.69
CA LYS A 149 20.90 -19.23 13.69
C LYS A 149 21.52 -18.01 13.00
N LEU A 150 20.68 -17.11 12.50
CA LEU A 150 21.09 -15.82 11.92
C LEU A 150 20.95 -14.72 13.00
N PRO A 151 21.86 -13.74 13.07
CA PRO A 151 21.82 -12.67 14.07
C PRO A 151 20.58 -11.78 13.86
N PRO A 152 19.74 -11.49 14.85
CA PRO A 152 18.44 -10.83 14.67
C PRO A 152 18.49 -9.57 13.79
N PRO A 153 17.52 -9.35 12.88
CA PRO A 153 17.52 -8.19 12.01
C PRO A 153 17.39 -6.90 12.82
N CYS A 154 18.01 -5.82 12.34
CA CYS A 154 17.93 -4.53 13.01
C CYS A 154 16.49 -4.02 13.03
N ALA A 155 15.89 -3.94 14.21
CA ALA A 155 14.51 -3.49 14.40
C ALA A 155 14.25 -2.13 13.73
N THR A 156 15.19 -1.18 13.85
CA THR A 156 15.10 0.15 13.28
C THR A 156 14.95 0.13 11.76
N ALA A 157 15.72 -0.69 11.04
CA ALA A 157 15.67 -0.74 9.59
C ALA A 157 14.35 -1.37 9.10
N VAL A 158 13.86 -2.39 9.80
CA VAL A 158 12.56 -3.01 9.56
C VAL A 158 11.42 -2.01 9.79
N LEU A 159 11.42 -1.29 10.91
CA LEU A 159 10.42 -0.27 11.23
C LEU A 159 10.40 0.87 10.21
N ILE A 160 11.56 1.30 9.72
CA ILE A 160 11.64 2.33 8.66
C ILE A 160 10.99 1.82 7.38
N CYS A 161 11.31 0.60 6.93
CA CYS A 161 10.68 0.02 5.74
C CYS A 161 9.16 -0.12 5.91
N LEU A 162 8.68 -0.58 7.07
CA LEU A 162 7.26 -0.68 7.37
C LEU A 162 6.56 0.69 7.41
N GLY A 163 7.16 1.68 8.07
CA GLY A 163 6.63 3.05 8.11
C GLY A 163 6.58 3.70 6.73
N THR A 164 7.60 3.44 5.89
CA THR A 164 7.64 3.92 4.51
C THR A 164 6.51 3.31 3.67
N ARG A 165 6.19 2.04 3.90
CA ARG A 165 5.03 1.40 3.26
C ARG A 165 3.72 1.97 3.76
N PHE A 166 3.57 2.19 5.06
CA PHE A 166 2.39 2.85 5.61
C PHE A 166 2.13 4.18 4.91
N VAL A 167 3.16 5.02 4.76
CA VAL A 167 3.05 6.32 4.07
C VAL A 167 2.68 6.17 2.60
N GLN A 168 3.25 5.19 1.89
CA GLN A 168 2.87 4.91 0.50
C GLN A 168 1.38 4.56 0.37
N ILE A 169 0.86 3.70 1.26
CA ILE A 169 -0.54 3.28 1.23
C ILE A 169 -1.46 4.44 1.59
N PHE A 170 -1.11 5.19 2.63
CA PHE A 170 -1.85 6.37 3.08
C PHE A 170 -2.03 7.37 1.92
N MET A 171 -0.94 7.73 1.26
CA MET A 171 -0.93 8.65 0.11
C MET A 171 -1.82 8.16 -1.05
N MET A 172 -1.70 6.88 -1.41
CA MET A 172 -2.53 6.26 -2.45
C MET A 172 -4.01 6.35 -2.12
N THR A 173 -4.36 6.06 -0.88
CA THR A 173 -5.73 6.11 -0.40
C THR A 173 -6.27 7.54 -0.39
N THR A 174 -5.50 8.52 0.10
CA THR A 174 -5.91 9.93 0.12
C THR A 174 -6.31 10.41 -1.27
N ILE A 175 -5.48 10.13 -2.29
CA ILE A 175 -5.76 10.48 -3.68
C ILE A 175 -6.97 9.70 -4.23
N GLN A 176 -7.11 8.41 -3.89
CA GLN A 176 -8.25 7.62 -4.36
C GLN A 176 -9.58 8.09 -3.74
N THR A 177 -9.57 8.46 -2.46
CA THR A 177 -10.76 8.90 -1.72
C THR A 177 -11.14 10.33 -2.09
N LEU A 178 -10.17 11.24 -2.19
CA LEU A 178 -10.43 12.65 -2.47
C LEU A 178 -10.38 13.01 -3.95
N GLY A 179 -9.80 12.19 -4.82
CA GLY A 179 -9.53 12.54 -6.22
C GLY A 179 -10.78 12.97 -7.01
N SER A 180 -11.89 12.25 -6.84
CA SER A 180 -13.17 12.63 -7.47
C SER A 180 -13.73 13.93 -6.89
N ALA A 181 -13.73 14.08 -5.57
CA ALA A 181 -14.19 15.31 -4.90
C ALA A 181 -13.34 16.53 -5.29
N PHE A 182 -12.02 16.34 -5.35
CA PHE A 182 -11.05 17.34 -5.77
C PHE A 182 -11.25 17.74 -7.24
N SER A 183 -11.53 16.78 -8.13
CA SER A 183 -11.78 17.05 -9.55
C SER A 183 -13.09 17.82 -9.77
N MET A 184 -14.15 17.46 -9.03
CA MET A 184 -15.43 18.20 -9.07
C MET A 184 -15.29 19.62 -8.54
N LEU A 185 -14.50 19.79 -7.46
CA LEU A 185 -14.25 21.09 -6.84
C LEU A 185 -13.37 21.99 -7.72
N MET A 186 -12.19 21.50 -8.13
CA MET A 186 -11.16 22.33 -8.77
C MET A 186 -11.36 22.51 -10.26
N PHE A 187 -11.88 21.49 -10.96
CA PHE A 187 -12.00 21.51 -12.42
C PHE A 187 -13.44 21.68 -12.90
N SER A 188 -14.40 21.82 -11.97
CA SER A 188 -15.82 21.99 -12.28
C SER A 188 -16.37 20.83 -13.12
N PHE A 189 -15.81 19.62 -12.94
CA PHE A 189 -16.26 18.40 -13.59
C PHE A 189 -17.55 17.89 -12.95
N SER A 190 -18.47 17.36 -13.77
CA SER A 190 -19.63 16.63 -13.24
C SER A 190 -19.19 15.34 -12.52
N LYS A 191 -20.06 14.75 -11.68
CA LYS A 191 -19.77 13.48 -10.98
C LYS A 191 -19.29 12.39 -11.94
N GLU A 192 -19.94 12.26 -13.10
CA GLU A 192 -19.58 11.27 -14.13
C GLU A 192 -18.22 11.59 -14.78
N GLN A 193 -18.00 12.86 -15.15
CA GLN A 193 -16.73 13.31 -15.75
C GLN A 193 -15.57 13.15 -14.76
N ALA A 194 -15.77 13.46 -13.47
CA ALA A 194 -14.76 13.31 -12.44
C ALA A 194 -14.37 11.85 -12.23
N VAL A 195 -15.34 10.94 -12.16
CA VAL A 195 -15.05 9.50 -12.03
C VAL A 195 -14.35 8.97 -13.28
N ALA A 196 -14.83 9.35 -14.48
CA ALA A 196 -14.23 8.93 -15.74
C ALA A 196 -12.78 9.45 -15.91
N ALA A 197 -12.52 10.72 -15.57
CA ALA A 197 -11.19 11.33 -15.67
C ALA A 197 -10.19 10.68 -14.69
N ASN A 198 -10.60 10.40 -13.45
CA ASN A 198 -9.75 9.71 -12.48
C ASN A 198 -9.47 8.25 -12.90
N ALA A 199 -10.48 7.55 -13.43
CA ALA A 199 -10.30 6.20 -13.97
C ALA A 199 -9.33 6.19 -15.17
N MET A 200 -9.45 7.17 -16.07
CA MET A 200 -8.56 7.33 -17.21
C MET A 200 -7.13 7.67 -16.78
N ALA A 201 -6.95 8.55 -15.80
CA ALA A 201 -5.64 8.88 -15.26
C ALA A 201 -4.94 7.65 -14.65
N HIS A 202 -5.69 6.80 -13.94
CA HIS A 202 -5.18 5.52 -13.44
C HIS A 202 -4.84 4.54 -14.57
N LEU A 203 -5.64 4.48 -15.64
CA LEU A 203 -5.35 3.64 -16.80
C LEU A 203 -4.04 4.07 -17.49
N VAL A 204 -3.87 5.37 -17.72
CA VAL A 204 -2.64 5.94 -18.30
C VAL A 204 -1.45 5.65 -17.39
N ALA A 205 -1.58 5.85 -16.08
CA ALA A 205 -0.56 5.48 -15.11
C ALA A 205 -0.20 3.99 -15.19
N GLY A 206 -1.19 3.10 -15.31
CA GLY A 206 -0.99 1.66 -15.47
C GLY A 206 -0.17 1.32 -16.72
N ILE A 207 -0.51 1.93 -17.87
CA ILE A 207 0.23 1.76 -19.13
C ILE A 207 1.67 2.26 -18.97
N LEU A 208 1.87 3.45 -18.39
CA LEU A 208 3.20 3.99 -18.10
C LEU A 208 4.01 3.07 -17.18
N GLY A 209 3.37 2.46 -16.18
CA GLY A 209 3.98 1.46 -15.31
C GLY A 209 4.45 0.24 -16.08
N VAL A 210 3.62 -0.33 -16.95
CA VAL A 210 4.00 -1.48 -17.80
C VAL A 210 5.17 -1.14 -18.72
N VAL A 211 5.13 0.03 -19.37
CA VAL A 211 6.23 0.52 -20.21
C VAL A 211 7.51 0.68 -19.39
N PHE A 212 7.42 1.22 -18.18
CA PHE A 212 8.55 1.35 -17.26
C PHE A 212 9.13 -0.03 -16.90
N TYR A 213 8.32 -1.01 -16.53
CA TYR A 213 8.80 -2.37 -16.24
C TYR A 213 9.46 -3.03 -17.45
N PHE A 214 8.88 -2.88 -18.64
CA PHE A 214 9.46 -3.40 -19.87
C PHE A 214 10.81 -2.73 -20.19
N ALA A 215 10.92 -1.42 -19.96
CA ALA A 215 12.16 -0.67 -20.10
C ALA A 215 13.23 -1.15 -19.10
N LEU A 216 12.86 -1.40 -17.84
CA LEU A 216 13.79 -1.93 -16.83
C LEU A 216 14.40 -3.27 -17.26
N PHE A 217 13.58 -4.14 -17.86
CA PHE A 217 14.00 -5.45 -18.34
C PHE A 217 14.90 -5.36 -19.57
N THR A 218 14.45 -4.65 -20.61
CA THR A 218 15.16 -4.56 -21.90
C THR A 218 16.51 -3.86 -21.80
N PHE A 219 16.58 -2.74 -21.08
CA PHE A 219 17.79 -1.94 -20.95
C PHE A 219 18.69 -2.37 -19.78
N ASN A 220 18.34 -3.44 -19.05
CA ASN A 220 19.04 -3.87 -17.83
C ASN A 220 19.24 -2.73 -16.81
N LEU A 221 18.31 -1.77 -16.75
CA LEU A 221 18.37 -0.62 -15.82
C LEU A 221 18.30 -1.07 -14.36
N SER A 222 17.85 -2.30 -14.10
CA SER A 222 17.86 -2.92 -12.77
C SER A 222 19.24 -2.89 -12.10
N LYS A 223 20.33 -2.92 -12.87
CA LYS A 223 21.71 -2.81 -12.33
C LYS A 223 22.01 -1.42 -11.74
N TRP A 224 21.34 -0.39 -12.23
CA TRP A 224 21.50 1.00 -11.79
C TRP A 224 20.49 1.39 -10.71
N MET A 225 19.45 0.58 -10.51
CA MET A 225 18.40 0.79 -9.51
C MET A 225 18.87 0.41 -8.11
N LEU A 226 19.72 1.25 -7.52
CA LEU A 226 20.07 1.14 -6.11
C LEU A 226 18.83 1.43 -5.24
N PRO A 227 18.41 0.53 -4.34
CA PRO A 227 17.14 0.66 -3.62
C PRO A 227 17.00 1.99 -2.85
N ARG A 228 18.09 2.47 -2.24
CA ARG A 228 18.07 3.68 -1.40
C ARG A 228 17.86 4.99 -2.19
N PRO A 229 18.70 5.36 -3.17
CA PRO A 229 18.49 6.59 -3.93
C PRO A 229 17.21 6.54 -4.76
N VAL A 230 16.80 5.36 -5.26
CA VAL A 230 15.51 5.20 -5.96
C VAL A 230 14.35 5.51 -5.03
N THR A 231 14.35 5.01 -3.79
CA THR A 231 13.28 5.31 -2.83
C THR A 231 13.22 6.81 -2.50
N LEU A 232 14.37 7.46 -2.28
CA LEU A 232 14.42 8.91 -2.01
C LEU A 232 13.96 9.75 -3.20
N LEU A 233 14.33 9.35 -4.42
CA LEU A 233 13.86 10.01 -5.65
C LEU A 233 12.34 9.86 -5.80
N SER A 234 11.80 8.65 -5.59
CA SER A 234 10.37 8.41 -5.62
C SER A 234 9.62 9.20 -4.54
N LEU A 235 10.13 9.27 -3.31
CA LEU A 235 9.57 10.09 -2.24
C LEU A 235 9.50 11.58 -2.63
N GLY A 236 10.57 12.11 -3.20
CA GLY A 236 10.62 13.50 -3.68
C GLY A 236 9.64 13.75 -4.83
N LEU A 237 9.50 12.81 -5.75
CA LEU A 237 8.57 12.91 -6.88
C LEU A 237 7.10 12.79 -6.44
N CYS A 238 6.81 11.99 -5.42
CA CYS A 238 5.49 11.99 -4.79
C CYS A 238 5.21 13.32 -4.06
N ALA A 239 6.21 13.87 -3.35
CA ALA A 239 6.04 15.16 -2.67
C ALA A 239 5.82 16.31 -3.67
N SER A 240 6.47 16.27 -4.83
CA SER A 240 6.29 17.30 -5.86
C SER A 240 4.87 17.30 -6.43
N LEU A 241 4.18 16.16 -6.53
CA LEU A 241 2.75 16.12 -6.89
C LEU A 241 1.92 16.95 -5.91
N PHE A 242 2.05 16.74 -4.60
CA PHE A 242 1.26 17.50 -3.62
C PHE A 242 1.65 18.97 -3.58
N ILE A 243 2.94 19.30 -3.74
CA ILE A 243 3.40 20.70 -3.76
C ILE A 243 2.87 21.44 -4.99
N THR A 244 2.92 20.83 -6.17
CA THR A 244 2.48 21.45 -7.43
C THR A 244 0.96 21.54 -7.55
N THR A 245 0.23 20.60 -6.93
CA THR A 245 -1.23 20.57 -6.92
C THR A 245 -1.85 21.26 -5.71
N TYR A 246 -1.03 21.84 -4.82
CA TYR A 246 -1.50 22.66 -3.72
C TYR A 246 -2.13 23.96 -4.27
N PRO A 247 -3.30 24.38 -3.77
CA PRO A 247 -3.95 25.63 -4.18
C PRO A 247 -3.21 26.83 -3.59
N TRP A 248 -2.10 27.22 -4.23
CA TRP A 248 -1.28 28.35 -3.79
C TRP A 248 -2.00 29.69 -3.99
N PRO A 249 -1.82 30.65 -3.07
CA PRO A 249 -2.49 31.95 -3.12
C PRO A 249 -2.08 32.83 -4.31
N PHE A 250 -1.02 32.48 -5.03
CA PHE A 250 -0.55 33.24 -6.19
C PHE A 250 -1.35 32.95 -7.48
N PHE A 251 -2.19 31.92 -7.51
CA PHE A 251 -3.00 31.64 -8.70
C PHE A 251 -4.13 32.69 -8.83
N PRO A 252 -4.29 33.34 -9.99
CA PRO A 252 -5.21 34.47 -10.15
C PRO A 252 -6.68 34.06 -10.23
N SER A 253 -6.97 32.83 -10.63
CA SER A 253 -8.32 32.29 -10.79
C SER A 253 -8.78 31.60 -9.51
N LYS A 254 -9.97 31.98 -9.02
CA LYS A 254 -10.66 31.32 -7.90
C LYS A 254 -11.52 30.16 -8.38
N VAL A 255 -11.92 29.29 -7.46
CA VAL A 255 -12.83 28.17 -7.73
C VAL A 255 -14.23 28.66 -8.13
N ASP A 256 -14.89 27.92 -9.01
CA ASP A 256 -16.26 28.21 -9.41
C ASP A 256 -17.24 27.78 -8.29
N ILE A 257 -18.14 28.68 -7.89
CA ILE A 257 -19.18 28.39 -6.89
C ILE A 257 -20.29 27.59 -7.57
N SER A 258 -20.75 26.52 -6.90
CA SER A 258 -21.85 25.70 -7.41
C SER A 258 -23.15 26.52 -7.52
N GLY A 259 -23.78 26.48 -8.69
CA GLY A 259 -25.09 27.08 -8.95
C GLY A 259 -26.24 26.17 -8.49
N ASN A 260 -27.44 26.73 -8.44
CA ASN A 260 -28.62 26.00 -7.97
C ASN A 260 -28.92 24.81 -8.89
N GLY A 261 -28.78 23.58 -8.38
CA GLY A 261 -28.98 22.34 -9.13
C GLY A 261 -27.75 21.81 -9.88
N THR A 262 -26.57 22.43 -9.73
CA THR A 262 -25.32 21.87 -10.27
C THR A 262 -24.60 20.97 -9.27
N ASP A 263 -24.08 19.86 -9.77
CA ASP A 263 -23.36 18.86 -8.96
C ASP A 263 -21.84 19.09 -8.87
N TRP A 264 -21.34 20.21 -9.40
CA TRP A 264 -19.92 20.54 -9.54
C TRP A 264 -19.60 21.90 -8.91
N GLY A 265 -18.33 22.16 -8.62
CA GLY A 265 -17.88 23.41 -7.99
C GLY A 265 -17.96 23.38 -6.46
N CYS A 266 -17.70 24.54 -5.84
CA CYS A 266 -17.67 24.69 -4.38
C CYS A 266 -19.06 25.09 -3.84
N PHE A 267 -19.59 24.32 -2.88
CA PHE A 267 -20.86 24.64 -2.23
C PHE A 267 -20.64 25.65 -1.11
N ALA A 268 -20.76 26.95 -1.43
CA ALA A 268 -20.53 28.04 -0.48
C ALA A 268 -21.52 28.03 0.71
N GLU A 269 -22.71 27.45 0.55
CA GLU A 269 -23.67 27.26 1.66
C GLU A 269 -23.23 26.20 2.68
N ARG A 270 -22.35 25.27 2.26
CA ARG A 270 -21.89 24.16 3.09
C ARG A 270 -20.48 24.38 3.66
N PHE A 271 -19.66 25.18 2.98
CA PHE A 271 -18.24 25.32 3.30
C PHE A 271 -17.81 26.80 3.29
N ASP A 272 -17.31 27.27 4.43
CA ASP A 272 -16.90 28.66 4.62
C ASP A 272 -15.62 29.04 3.85
N TRP A 273 -14.80 28.04 3.49
CA TRP A 273 -13.51 28.21 2.82
C TRP A 273 -13.61 28.33 1.29
N CYS A 274 -14.80 28.26 0.69
CA CYS A 274 -14.98 28.27 -0.77
C CYS A 274 -14.50 29.58 -1.44
N ASN A 275 -14.75 30.74 -0.81
CA ASN A 275 -14.57 32.04 -1.46
C ASN A 275 -13.10 32.45 -1.67
N ASP A 276 -12.20 31.88 -0.88
CA ASP A 276 -10.77 32.22 -0.90
C ASP A 276 -9.90 31.12 -1.54
N LEU A 277 -10.52 30.10 -2.12
CA LEU A 277 -9.82 28.95 -2.67
C LEU A 277 -9.36 29.21 -4.12
N PRO A 278 -8.04 29.23 -4.39
CA PRO A 278 -7.52 29.36 -5.75
C PRO A 278 -7.66 28.05 -6.54
N LYS A 279 -7.88 28.19 -7.84
CA LYS A 279 -8.10 27.10 -8.80
C LYS A 279 -6.77 26.53 -9.30
N VAL A 280 -6.65 25.21 -9.26
CA VAL A 280 -5.49 24.47 -9.80
C VAL A 280 -5.75 24.09 -11.25
N SER A 281 -4.71 24.03 -12.09
CA SER A 281 -4.84 23.59 -13.49
C SER A 281 -5.02 22.07 -13.60
N PRO A 282 -6.00 21.58 -14.38
CA PRO A 282 -6.23 20.14 -14.57
C PRO A 282 -5.05 19.44 -15.24
N TRP A 283 -4.37 20.13 -16.16
CA TRP A 283 -3.22 19.58 -16.87
C TRP A 283 -2.06 19.28 -15.93
N ILE A 284 -1.76 20.18 -14.99
CA ILE A 284 -0.70 19.97 -13.99
C ILE A 284 -1.05 18.76 -13.11
N TYR A 285 -2.28 18.72 -12.60
CA TYR A 285 -2.74 17.63 -11.75
C TYR A 285 -2.63 16.27 -12.45
N TYR A 286 -3.26 16.08 -13.61
CA TYR A 286 -3.29 14.78 -14.28
C TYR A 286 -1.94 14.37 -14.88
N SER A 287 -1.09 15.32 -15.31
CA SER A 287 0.27 14.99 -15.78
C SER A 287 1.16 14.47 -14.65
N PHE A 288 1.21 15.16 -13.51
CA PHE A 288 1.97 14.68 -12.35
C PHE A 288 1.35 13.40 -11.77
N TYR A 289 0.03 13.28 -11.78
CA TYR A 289 -0.67 12.08 -11.36
C TYR A 289 -0.21 10.86 -12.15
N ALA A 290 -0.25 10.92 -13.48
CA ALA A 290 0.15 9.82 -14.35
C ALA A 290 1.61 9.39 -14.13
N LEU A 291 2.50 10.37 -13.95
CA LEU A 291 3.92 10.16 -13.72
C LEU A 291 4.20 9.54 -12.34
N VAL A 292 3.55 10.04 -11.29
CA VAL A 292 3.71 9.52 -9.91
C VAL A 292 3.13 8.13 -9.77
N PHE A 293 1.90 7.90 -10.24
CA PHE A 293 1.24 6.60 -10.14
C PHE A 293 1.82 5.55 -11.09
N GLY A 294 2.32 5.96 -12.26
CA GLY A 294 2.93 5.04 -13.21
C GLY A 294 4.36 4.65 -12.84
N ILE A 295 5.22 5.63 -12.61
CA ILE A 295 6.66 5.42 -12.48
C ILE A 295 7.10 5.47 -11.01
N ALA A 296 6.80 6.57 -10.31
CA ALA A 296 7.35 6.82 -8.97
C ALA A 296 6.92 5.75 -7.96
N LEU A 297 5.63 5.39 -7.98
CA LEU A 297 5.04 4.40 -7.09
C LEU A 297 5.47 2.96 -7.40
N SER A 298 5.64 2.64 -8.68
CA SER A 298 6.23 1.37 -9.12
C SER A 298 7.67 1.24 -8.62
N ALA A 299 8.49 2.28 -8.85
CA ALA A 299 9.90 2.30 -8.43
C ALA A 299 10.06 2.27 -6.90
N TRP A 300 9.23 3.04 -6.17
CA TRP A 300 9.15 2.98 -4.71
C TRP A 300 8.80 1.56 -4.26
N GLY A 301 7.76 0.98 -4.86
CA GLY A 301 7.26 -0.33 -4.52
C GLY A 301 8.31 -1.43 -4.67
N ILE A 302 9.11 -1.41 -5.73
CA ILE A 302 10.18 -2.39 -5.92
C ILE A 302 11.30 -2.14 -4.91
N SER A 303 11.81 -0.92 -4.85
CA SER A 303 13.00 -0.58 -4.05
C SER A 303 12.83 -0.86 -2.56
N VAL A 304 11.71 -0.47 -1.96
CA VAL A 304 11.45 -0.74 -0.53
C VAL A 304 11.25 -2.24 -0.26
N ALA A 305 10.63 -2.98 -1.18
CA ALA A 305 10.50 -4.44 -1.04
C ALA A 305 11.87 -5.12 -1.12
N THR A 306 12.68 -4.77 -2.12
CA THR A 306 14.04 -5.30 -2.27
C THR A 306 14.86 -5.02 -1.01
N LEU A 307 14.88 -3.78 -0.53
CA LEU A 307 15.61 -3.40 0.68
C LEU A 307 15.13 -4.17 1.92
N TYR A 308 13.82 -4.32 2.11
CA TYR A 308 13.25 -5.10 3.21
C TYR A 308 13.73 -6.56 3.19
N THR A 309 13.69 -7.20 2.03
CA THR A 309 14.15 -8.60 1.90
C THR A 309 15.65 -8.75 2.12
N GLU A 310 16.44 -7.78 1.69
CA GLU A 310 17.89 -7.73 1.88
C GLU A 310 18.29 -7.53 3.35
N ILE A 311 17.53 -6.74 4.12
CA ILE A 311 17.75 -6.53 5.56
C ILE A 311 17.47 -7.82 6.35
N ILE A 312 16.43 -8.56 5.99
CA ILE A 312 16.04 -9.80 6.70
C ILE A 312 16.98 -10.97 6.35
N GLY A 313 17.44 -11.04 5.10
CA GLY A 313 18.33 -12.08 4.60
C GLY A 313 17.65 -13.45 4.40
N PRO A 314 18.40 -14.57 4.35
CA PRO A 314 17.89 -15.92 4.11
C PRO A 314 17.14 -16.58 5.27
N ARG A 315 16.69 -15.79 6.24
CA ARG A 315 16.01 -16.28 7.44
C ARG A 315 14.61 -16.80 7.10
N ARG A 316 14.26 -17.98 7.63
CA ARG A 316 12.94 -18.65 7.55
C ARG A 316 12.15 -18.28 6.29
N GLN A 317 12.78 -18.49 5.14
CA GLN A 317 12.21 -18.09 3.87
C GLN A 317 10.96 -18.93 3.55
N ALA A 318 10.76 -20.17 3.98
CA ALA A 318 9.47 -20.82 3.68
C ALA A 318 8.23 -20.11 4.30
N LEU A 319 8.37 -19.48 5.47
CA LEU A 319 7.28 -18.77 6.16
C LEU A 319 7.29 -17.25 5.89
N CYS A 320 8.47 -16.63 5.79
CA CYS A 320 8.63 -15.21 5.44
C CYS A 320 8.89 -14.96 3.92
N MET A 321 9.07 -16.01 3.11
CA MET A 321 9.13 -16.06 1.63
C MET A 321 7.98 -16.83 0.97
N HIS A 322 6.96 -17.28 1.72
CA HIS A 322 5.59 -17.09 1.19
C HIS A 322 5.43 -15.62 0.73
N ASN A 323 6.18 -14.72 1.39
CA ASN A 323 6.43 -13.31 1.10
C ASN A 323 7.70 -12.96 0.25
N ARG A 324 8.21 -13.78 -0.70
CA ARG A 324 9.36 -13.31 -1.59
C ARG A 324 8.94 -12.40 -2.72
N HIS A 325 7.70 -12.57 -3.18
CA HIS A 325 7.04 -11.71 -4.17
C HIS A 325 5.73 -11.13 -3.60
N PHE A 326 5.45 -11.38 -2.32
CA PHE A 326 4.09 -11.37 -1.79
C PHE A 326 3.73 -10.35 -0.69
N PRO A 327 4.66 -9.67 0.03
CA PRO A 327 4.27 -8.53 0.85
C PRO A 327 3.99 -7.30 -0.03
N ILE A 328 4.17 -7.43 -1.35
CA ILE A 328 3.93 -6.40 -2.35
C ILE A 328 2.50 -6.51 -2.94
N THR A 329 1.80 -7.64 -2.73
CA THR A 329 0.48 -7.90 -3.33
C THR A 329 -0.65 -8.14 -2.32
N HIS A 330 -0.41 -8.53 -1.07
CA HIS A 330 -1.47 -8.53 -0.03
C HIS A 330 -1.67 -7.14 0.58
N GLN A 331 -2.03 -6.22 -0.32
CA GLN A 331 -2.51 -4.87 -0.04
C GLN A 331 -3.95 -4.92 0.51
N SER A 332 -4.77 -5.92 0.20
CA SER A 332 -6.23 -5.88 0.39
C SER A 332 -6.72 -5.62 1.82
N ALA A 333 -6.10 -6.19 2.84
CA ALA A 333 -6.62 -6.13 4.21
C ALA A 333 -5.99 -5.05 5.10
N PHE A 334 -4.68 -4.84 4.94
CA PHE A 334 -3.97 -3.72 5.55
C PHE A 334 -4.36 -2.42 4.85
N ARG A 335 -4.58 -2.40 3.52
CA ARG A 335 -5.25 -1.27 2.84
C ARG A 335 -6.66 -1.12 3.32
N ALA A 336 -7.46 -2.17 3.55
CA ALA A 336 -8.82 -1.97 4.09
C ALA A 336 -8.78 -1.33 5.48
N LEU A 337 -7.99 -1.87 6.43
CA LEU A 337 -7.89 -1.31 7.79
C LEU A 337 -7.30 0.10 7.77
N ILE A 338 -6.19 0.30 7.07
CA ILE A 338 -5.55 1.61 6.94
C ILE A 338 -6.49 2.55 6.22
N THR A 339 -7.07 2.18 5.08
CA THR A 339 -7.96 3.07 4.32
C THR A 339 -9.15 3.51 5.12
N GLU A 340 -9.78 2.62 5.89
CA GLU A 340 -10.90 2.97 6.77
C GLU A 340 -10.43 3.87 7.93
N CYS A 341 -9.28 3.58 8.55
CA CYS A 341 -8.72 4.40 9.62
C CYS A 341 -8.11 5.73 9.15
N THR A 342 -7.68 5.86 7.89
CA THR A 342 -6.98 7.03 7.35
C THR A 342 -7.90 7.93 6.55
N SER A 343 -8.88 7.37 5.84
CA SER A 343 -9.86 8.16 5.06
C SER A 343 -10.76 9.01 5.96
N SER A 344 -11.13 8.53 7.16
CA SER A 344 -12.00 9.27 8.07
C SER A 344 -11.34 10.57 8.60
N PRO A 345 -10.11 10.56 9.15
CA PRO A 345 -9.38 11.78 9.47
C PRO A 345 -9.18 12.71 8.27
N VAL A 346 -8.82 12.15 7.11
CA VAL A 346 -8.62 12.91 5.86
C VAL A 346 -9.91 13.62 5.43
N HIS A 347 -11.06 12.94 5.49
CA HIS A 347 -12.36 13.51 5.12
C HIS A 347 -12.80 14.61 6.09
N LYS A 348 -12.60 14.44 7.39
CA LYS A 348 -12.87 15.48 8.41
C LYS A 348 -11.99 16.71 8.21
N LEU A 349 -10.72 16.49 7.86
CA LEU A 349 -9.79 17.57 7.60
C LEU A 349 -10.20 18.33 6.33
N TYR A 350 -10.61 17.61 5.28
CA TYR A 350 -11.14 18.17 4.05
C TYR A 350 -12.42 18.97 4.27
N SER A 351 -13.37 18.49 5.07
CA SER A 351 -14.64 19.20 5.31
C SER A 351 -14.42 20.50 6.08
N ASN A 352 -13.55 20.49 7.10
CA ASN A 352 -13.40 21.61 8.02
C ASN A 352 -12.42 22.68 7.51
N TYR A 353 -11.33 22.27 6.86
CA TYR A 353 -10.24 23.16 6.46
C TYR A 353 -10.01 23.21 4.94
N GLY A 354 -10.83 22.50 4.17
CA GLY A 354 -10.74 22.44 2.72
C GLY A 354 -9.64 21.52 2.20
N PRO A 355 -9.42 21.52 0.87
CA PRO A 355 -8.51 20.59 0.19
C PRO A 355 -7.03 20.82 0.50
N GLY A 356 -6.66 22.03 0.93
CA GLY A 356 -5.26 22.35 1.24
C GLY A 356 -4.72 21.59 2.45
N ALA A 357 -5.56 21.32 3.45
CA ALA A 357 -5.12 20.70 4.70
C ALA A 357 -4.68 19.23 4.53
N PRO A 358 -5.43 18.35 3.82
CA PRO A 358 -4.93 17.02 3.50
C PRO A 358 -3.62 17.03 2.70
N TRP A 359 -3.45 18.00 1.78
CA TRP A 359 -2.22 18.13 0.99
C TRP A 359 -1.01 18.48 1.86
N ILE A 360 -1.15 19.40 2.81
CA ILE A 360 -0.09 19.76 3.76
C ILE A 360 0.28 18.56 4.63
N MET A 361 -0.72 17.81 5.10
CA MET A 361 -0.49 16.60 5.89
C MET A 361 0.33 15.55 5.11
N GLU A 362 0.01 15.33 3.83
CA GLU A 362 0.77 14.42 2.96
C GLU A 362 2.21 14.88 2.76
N VAL A 363 2.42 16.18 2.47
CA VAL A 363 3.76 16.75 2.33
C VAL A 363 4.58 16.60 3.61
N ALA A 364 3.96 16.86 4.77
CA ALA A 364 4.60 16.69 6.08
C ALA A 364 5.00 15.22 6.33
N GLN A 365 4.11 14.28 6.00
CA GLN A 365 4.34 12.84 6.17
C GLN A 365 5.47 12.34 5.23
N LEU A 366 5.46 12.74 3.97
CA LEU A 366 6.50 12.40 2.99
C LEU A 366 7.86 13.00 3.39
N SER A 367 7.86 14.23 3.90
CA SER A 367 9.06 14.91 4.38
C SER A 367 9.64 14.22 5.63
N ALA A 368 8.79 13.84 6.59
CA ALA A 368 9.21 13.13 7.79
C ALA A 368 9.88 11.79 7.46
N VAL A 369 9.27 11.00 6.57
CA VAL A 369 9.88 9.73 6.11
C VAL A 369 11.18 9.98 5.36
N SER A 370 11.25 10.99 4.51
CA SER A 370 12.48 11.35 3.80
C SER A 370 13.62 11.69 4.76
N VAL A 371 13.35 12.47 5.81
CA VAL A 371 14.32 12.78 6.87
C VAL A 371 14.77 11.51 7.59
N VAL A 372 13.84 10.62 7.97
CA VAL A 372 14.15 9.34 8.62
C VAL A 372 15.07 8.49 7.73
N TRP A 373 14.81 8.43 6.42
CA TRP A 373 15.66 7.71 5.47
C TRP A 373 17.07 8.29 5.39
N VAL A 374 17.20 9.62 5.37
CA VAL A 374 18.52 10.29 5.31
C VAL A 374 19.31 10.09 6.60
N VAL A 375 18.67 10.24 7.77
CA VAL A 375 19.31 10.09 9.10
C VAL A 375 19.76 8.66 9.33
N PHE A 376 18.90 7.68 9.05
CA PHE A 376 19.18 6.26 9.30
C PHE A 376 19.78 5.53 8.09
N ARG A 377 20.26 6.25 7.06
CA ARG A 377 20.84 5.67 5.85
C ARG A 377 21.97 4.67 6.11
N LYS A 378 22.74 4.88 7.18
CA LYS A 378 23.85 4.00 7.59
C LYS A 378 23.36 2.70 8.24
N LYS A 379 22.14 2.66 8.78
CA LYS A 379 21.55 1.48 9.44
C LYS A 379 20.78 0.55 8.48
N MET A 380 20.40 1.02 7.30
CA MET A 380 19.60 0.26 6.32
C MET A 380 20.46 -0.60 5.39
N VAL A 381 21.40 -1.39 5.93
CA VAL A 381 22.37 -2.20 5.16
C VAL A 381 21.89 -3.65 5.03
N PRO A 382 22.10 -4.31 3.87
CA PRO A 382 21.84 -5.74 3.71
C PRO A 382 22.60 -6.59 4.73
N LEU A 383 22.02 -7.72 5.11
CA LEU A 383 22.67 -8.69 5.99
C LEU A 383 23.87 -9.34 5.27
N LYS A 384 25.10 -9.09 5.77
CA LYS A 384 26.28 -9.86 5.36
C LYS A 384 26.31 -11.18 6.11
N ILE A 385 26.38 -12.30 5.38
CA ILE A 385 26.61 -13.63 5.94
C ILE A 385 28.11 -13.88 5.81
N GLU A 386 28.83 -13.89 6.92
CA GLU A 386 30.21 -14.40 6.92
C GLU A 386 30.15 -15.90 6.57
N LYS A 387 30.84 -16.29 5.50
CA LYS A 387 31.08 -17.70 5.20
C LYS A 387 32.07 -18.19 6.26
N SER A 388 31.60 -19.01 7.19
CA SER A 388 32.46 -19.77 8.11
C SER A 388 33.04 -20.99 7.41
#